data_AF-A0AAD7E7Y9-F1
#
_entry.id   AF-A0AAD7E7Y9-F1
#
_cell.length_a   1.000
_cell.length_b   1.000
_cell.length_c   1.000
_cell.angle_alpha   90.00
_cell.angle_beta   90.00
_cell.angle_gamma   90.00
#
_symmetry.space_group_name_H-M   'P 1'
#
loop_
_entity.id
_entity.type
_entity.pdbx_description
1 polymer ?
#
loop_
_entity_poly.entity_id
_entity_poly.type
_entity_poly.pdbx_seq_one_letter_code
_entity_poly.pdbx_strand_id
1 'polypeptide(L)'
;MRMFQDTNQRDIRRLQRFCREALVWHGLRHVNVVPLIGIDTESFPPSFCLVSPWMKNGTVNKFLEGRQGKTRQRTIGEIAQGLGYLHAESVVHGDLRGANILVSDAESACLTDFGLTVLSDASTSESRPSAGSARWMAPELLNPLNWGVQNRPRTPASDIYAFACVCLELYTGHPPFHGVLSPDSAVSYHVVQGGRPSRPAEGVIPDPVWNIMQKCWAHNFADRPTIGQIVADLRMNDSLSGIPSSVGRAEEWTISTAESSLSPFSGFIDISINPRDYYLDLREIAEGPGGTIIYVARLADFPTNGLMLPVHIKAQDQQDRLSGRPTLVAIKSVPILPSGNAKLTEVLHELTLMHDLHCENILAMDALYVDPKENTLWIRMELMTRSLSSIIDLSKAGLKLLDQTIAGCTKDILSALEYLRIHNITPRNIHSRNILVNGHGVLKLTNLSSAVKLSMTSRVSSEAFETQVTATIGSNAASLCLL
;
A
#
# COMPACT_ATOMS: atom_id res chain seq x y z
N MET A 1 4.45 18.92 15.13
CA MET A 1 5.28 19.91 14.43
C MET A 1 6.72 19.70 14.84
N ARG A 2 7.61 19.38 13.88
CA ARG A 2 9.06 19.32 14.14
C ARG A 2 9.69 20.62 13.67
N MET A 3 10.49 21.27 14.51
CA MET A 3 11.15 22.54 14.17
C MET A 3 12.65 22.32 13.96
N PHE A 4 13.19 22.91 12.90
CA PHE A 4 14.61 22.91 12.58
C PHE A 4 15.13 24.34 12.67
N GLN A 5 15.89 24.64 13.73
CA GLN A 5 16.43 25.99 13.94
C GLN A 5 17.53 26.31 12.91
N ASP A 6 17.29 27.34 12.10
CA ASP A 6 18.33 27.97 11.29
C ASP A 6 19.16 28.91 12.18
N THR A 7 20.18 28.35 12.81
CA THR A 7 21.17 29.11 13.58
C THR A 7 22.28 29.53 12.63
N ASN A 8 22.12 30.72 12.05
CA ASN A 8 22.97 31.40 11.06
C ASN A 8 22.86 30.90 9.62
N GLN A 9 22.55 31.86 8.73
CA GLN A 9 22.59 31.72 7.27
C GLN A 9 23.83 30.94 6.82
N ARG A 10 23.60 29.80 6.14
CA ARG A 10 24.52 28.95 5.36
C ARG A 10 24.82 27.54 5.88
N ASP A 11 23.99 26.91 6.69
CA ASP A 11 24.12 25.45 6.87
C ASP A 11 23.32 24.68 5.81
N ILE A 12 23.76 24.79 4.53
CA ILE A 12 23.18 24.11 3.35
C ILE A 12 22.94 22.62 3.62
N ARG A 13 23.79 21.99 4.44
CA ARG A 13 23.67 20.59 4.85
C ARG A 13 22.43 20.32 5.70
N ARG A 14 22.03 21.23 6.58
CA ARG A 14 20.80 21.10 7.40
C ARG A 14 19.55 21.26 6.54
N LEU A 15 19.55 22.21 5.61
CA LEU A 15 18.46 22.40 4.67
C LEU A 15 18.34 21.20 3.71
N GLN A 16 19.46 20.67 3.21
CA GLN A 16 19.46 19.46 2.40
C GLN A 16 18.92 18.24 3.17
N ARG A 17 19.29 18.09 4.44
CA ARG A 17 18.74 17.05 5.33
C ARG A 17 17.24 17.23 5.53
N PHE A 18 16.80 18.45 5.82
CA PHE A 18 15.40 18.80 5.99
C PHE A 18 14.57 18.48 4.73
N CYS A 19 15.00 18.95 3.55
CA CYS A 19 14.30 18.70 2.30
C CYS A 19 14.26 17.20 1.95
N ARG A 20 15.35 16.45 2.16
CA ARG A 20 15.37 15.01 1.91
C ARG A 20 14.48 14.24 2.88
N GLU A 21 14.50 14.58 4.17
CA GLU A 21 13.60 14.00 5.17
C GLU A 21 12.14 14.28 4.80
N ALA A 22 11.83 15.51 4.38
CA ALA A 22 10.49 15.88 3.93
C ALA A 22 10.06 15.11 2.67
N LEU A 23 10.95 14.94 1.69
CA LEU A 23 10.66 14.21 0.45
C LEU A 23 10.39 12.72 0.70
N VAL A 24 11.24 12.07 1.51
CA VAL A 24 11.05 10.66 1.88
C VAL A 24 9.75 10.51 2.67
N TRP A 25 9.53 11.36 3.69
CA TRP A 25 8.33 11.30 4.50
C TRP A 25 7.06 11.60 3.68
N HIS A 26 7.11 12.53 2.71
CA HIS A 26 5.99 12.81 1.83
C HIS A 26 5.58 11.61 0.95
N GLY A 27 6.55 10.78 0.55
CA GLY A 27 6.30 9.57 -0.23
C GLY A 27 5.69 8.42 0.57
N LEU A 28 5.83 8.42 1.90
CA LEU A 28 5.38 7.34 2.76
C LEU A 28 3.88 7.48 3.09
N ARG A 29 3.09 6.45 2.76
CA ARG A 29 1.64 6.40 3.00
C ARG A 29 1.20 5.04 3.54
N HIS A 30 0.99 4.96 4.85
CA HIS A 30 0.53 3.76 5.54
C HIS A 30 -0.20 4.13 6.84
N VAL A 31 -1.23 3.37 7.29
CA VAL A 31 -1.99 3.69 8.53
C VAL A 31 -1.11 3.75 9.75
N ASN A 32 -0.15 2.84 9.83
CA ASN A 32 0.76 2.76 10.95
C ASN A 32 2.02 3.63 10.76
N VAL A 33 1.96 4.64 9.90
CA VAL A 33 3.01 5.65 9.71
C VAL A 33 2.36 7.03 9.74
N VAL A 34 2.84 7.93 10.59
CA VAL A 34 2.30 9.30 10.66
C VAL A 34 2.50 9.98 9.31
N PRO A 35 1.47 10.57 8.67
CA PRO A 35 1.63 11.25 7.39
C PRO A 35 2.23 12.65 7.57
N LEU A 36 2.96 13.11 6.55
CA LEU A 36 3.40 14.50 6.43
C LEU A 36 2.30 15.32 5.73
N ILE A 37 1.76 16.33 6.41
CA ILE A 37 0.81 17.30 5.83
C ILE A 37 1.56 18.26 4.91
N GLY A 38 2.71 18.76 5.36
CA GLY A 38 3.49 19.71 4.59
C GLY A 38 4.65 20.32 5.36
N ILE A 39 5.20 21.37 4.76
CA ILE A 39 6.30 22.16 5.30
C ILE A 39 5.75 23.56 5.62
N ASP A 40 6.07 24.07 6.80
CA ASP A 40 5.86 25.47 7.16
C ASP A 40 7.21 26.17 7.31
N THR A 41 7.38 27.27 6.59
CA THR A 41 8.61 28.07 6.59
C THR A 41 8.40 29.48 7.13
N GLU A 42 7.16 29.84 7.47
CA GLU A 42 6.77 31.22 7.73
C GLU A 42 6.33 31.43 9.18
N SER A 43 5.71 30.43 9.81
CA SER A 43 5.08 30.64 11.12
C SER A 43 6.09 30.68 12.28
N PHE A 44 7.30 30.13 12.08
CA PHE A 44 8.35 30.09 13.12
C PHE A 44 9.74 30.51 12.61
N PRO A 45 9.95 31.72 12.05
CA PRO A 45 11.24 32.13 11.53
C PRO A 45 12.31 32.20 12.65
N PRO A 46 13.56 31.79 12.38
CA PRO A 46 14.10 31.34 11.09
C PRO A 46 13.98 29.81 10.87
N SER A 47 13.11 29.12 11.61
CA SER A 47 13.01 27.67 11.59
C SER A 47 12.13 27.13 10.46
N PHE A 48 12.53 26.00 9.90
CA PHE A 48 11.69 25.21 9.00
C PHE A 48 10.94 24.15 9.79
N CYS A 49 9.69 23.91 9.43
CA CYS A 49 8.83 23.04 10.20
C CYS A 49 8.19 21.95 9.36
N LEU A 50 8.24 20.71 9.86
CA LEU A 50 7.48 19.58 9.30
C LEU A 50 6.16 19.48 10.05
N VAL A 51 5.07 19.53 9.29
CA VAL A 51 3.70 19.55 9.78
C VAL A 51 3.06 18.18 9.56
N SER A 52 2.51 17.60 10.62
CA SER A 52 1.80 16.32 10.61
C SER A 52 0.51 16.47 11.41
N PRO A 53 -0.47 15.55 11.26
CA PRO A 53 -1.67 15.58 12.07
C PRO A 53 -1.34 15.49 13.55
N TRP A 54 -2.14 16.16 14.37
CA TRP A 54 -2.05 16.04 15.82
C TRP A 54 -2.67 14.72 16.28
N MET A 55 -1.88 13.89 16.96
CA MET A 55 -2.32 12.60 17.48
C MET A 55 -2.79 12.77 18.94
N LYS A 56 -4.11 12.94 19.15
CA LYS A 56 -4.66 13.36 20.47
C LYS A 56 -4.44 12.35 21.59
N ASN A 57 -4.31 11.07 21.23
CA ASN A 57 -4.07 9.98 22.17
C ASN A 57 -2.60 9.90 22.62
N GLY A 58 -1.73 10.76 22.08
CA GLY A 58 -0.35 10.89 22.51
C GLY A 58 0.51 9.69 22.11
N THR A 59 1.51 9.38 22.95
CA THR A 59 2.41 8.25 22.73
C THR A 59 1.76 6.94 23.14
N VAL A 60 2.18 5.85 22.49
CA VAL A 60 1.66 4.51 22.76
C VAL A 60 1.83 4.09 24.23
N ASN A 61 2.91 4.53 24.88
CA ASN A 61 3.15 4.25 26.30
C ASN A 61 2.03 4.81 27.17
N LYS A 62 1.72 6.11 27.00
CA LYS A 62 0.65 6.77 27.76
C LYS A 62 -0.72 6.18 27.43
N PHE A 63 -0.94 5.83 26.18
CA PHE A 63 -2.21 5.26 25.72
C PHE A 63 -2.49 3.87 26.32
N LEU A 64 -1.45 3.06 26.51
CA LEU A 64 -1.57 1.69 27.03
C LEU A 64 -1.48 1.60 28.57
N GLU A 65 -1.21 2.70 29.27
CA GLU A 65 -1.28 2.77 30.73
C GLU A 65 -2.69 2.33 31.21
N GLY A 66 -2.74 1.32 32.07
CA GLY A 66 -4.01 0.77 32.60
C GLY A 66 -4.85 -0.05 31.62
N ARG A 67 -4.45 -0.20 30.34
CA ARG A 67 -5.17 -1.04 29.36
C ARG A 67 -4.75 -2.52 29.43
N GLN A 68 -5.63 -3.41 28.95
CA GLN A 68 -5.49 -4.88 29.04
C GLN A 68 -4.65 -5.50 27.90
N GLY A 69 -4.30 -6.78 28.03
CA GLY A 69 -3.40 -7.50 27.12
C GLY A 69 -3.81 -7.54 25.63
N LYS A 70 -5.11 -7.64 25.33
CA LYS A 70 -5.61 -7.67 23.94
C LYS A 70 -5.28 -6.40 23.15
N THR A 71 -5.39 -5.24 23.80
CA THR A 71 -5.02 -3.95 23.17
C THR A 71 -3.53 -3.90 22.88
N ARG A 72 -2.67 -4.42 23.79
CA ARG A 72 -1.22 -4.48 23.57
C ARG A 72 -0.86 -5.35 22.36
N GLN A 73 -1.46 -6.52 22.22
CA GLN A 73 -1.20 -7.42 21.09
C GLN A 73 -1.55 -6.78 19.76
N ARG A 74 -2.75 -6.19 19.66
CA ARG A 74 -3.17 -5.43 18.48
C ARG A 74 -2.17 -4.32 18.15
N THR A 75 -1.79 -3.52 19.14
CA THR A 75 -0.83 -2.43 18.97
C THR A 75 0.55 -2.92 18.51
N ILE A 76 1.04 -4.05 19.03
CA ILE A 76 2.29 -4.66 18.57
C ILE A 76 2.18 -5.09 17.09
N GLY A 77 1.05 -5.67 16.70
CA GLY A 77 0.77 -6.02 15.30
C GLY A 77 0.75 -4.81 14.37
N GLU A 78 0.14 -3.70 14.80
CA GLU A 78 0.12 -2.42 14.07
C GLU A 78 1.52 -1.81 13.92
N ILE A 79 2.33 -1.82 14.99
CA ILE A 79 3.73 -1.38 14.95
C ILE A 79 4.54 -2.24 13.96
N ALA A 80 4.34 -3.56 13.97
CA ALA A 80 5.03 -4.47 13.06
C ALA A 80 4.65 -4.24 11.59
N GLN A 81 3.36 -3.94 11.32
CA GLN A 81 2.89 -3.59 9.97
C GLN A 81 3.50 -2.27 9.49
N GLY A 82 3.49 -1.23 10.32
CA GLY A 82 4.13 0.04 10.00
C GLY A 82 5.61 -0.10 9.72
N LEU A 83 6.31 -0.91 10.52
CA LEU A 83 7.74 -1.16 10.32
C LEU A 83 8.00 -1.98 9.05
N GLY A 84 7.12 -2.95 8.76
CA GLY A 84 7.14 -3.72 7.51
C GLY A 84 7.01 -2.85 6.27
N TYR A 85 6.09 -1.90 6.30
CA TYR A 85 5.92 -0.92 5.23
C TYR A 85 7.18 -0.06 5.04
N LEU A 86 7.74 0.50 6.12
CA LEU A 86 8.97 1.29 6.03
C LEU A 86 10.11 0.49 5.40
N HIS A 87 10.31 -0.77 5.82
CA HIS A 87 11.36 -1.62 5.26
C HIS A 87 11.13 -1.97 3.78
N ALA A 88 9.88 -2.16 3.36
CA ALA A 88 9.52 -2.39 1.95
C ALA A 88 9.83 -1.16 1.07
N GLU A 89 9.62 0.04 1.60
CA GLU A 89 9.99 1.32 0.97
C GLU A 89 11.50 1.64 1.12
N SER A 90 12.32 0.69 1.55
CA SER A 90 13.75 0.86 1.81
C SER A 90 14.07 1.95 2.85
N VAL A 91 13.15 2.24 3.76
CA VAL A 91 13.31 3.19 4.86
C VAL A 91 13.57 2.46 6.17
N VAL A 92 14.69 2.80 6.81
CA VAL A 92 15.01 2.34 8.18
C VAL A 92 14.54 3.38 9.18
N HIS A 93 13.79 2.96 10.19
CA HIS A 93 13.27 3.86 11.23
C HIS A 93 14.41 4.49 12.04
N GLY A 94 15.28 3.66 12.63
CA GLY A 94 16.55 4.09 13.20
C GLY A 94 16.52 4.69 14.62
N ASP A 95 15.32 4.85 15.20
CA ASP A 95 15.07 5.34 16.56
C ASP A 95 13.70 4.83 17.04
N LEU A 96 13.43 3.55 16.84
CA LEU A 96 12.15 2.95 17.20
C LEU A 96 12.06 2.75 18.72
N ARG A 97 11.12 3.45 19.36
CA ARG A 97 10.84 3.41 20.81
C ARG A 97 9.41 3.86 21.08
N GLY A 98 8.82 3.51 22.23
CA GLY A 98 7.44 3.88 22.56
C GLY A 98 7.15 5.39 22.51
N ALA A 99 8.16 6.24 22.75
CA ALA A 99 8.03 7.70 22.61
C ALA A 99 7.87 8.18 21.15
N ASN A 100 8.31 7.39 20.17
CA ASN A 100 8.25 7.69 18.73
C ASN A 100 7.13 6.88 18.04
N ILE A 101 6.16 6.40 18.83
CA ILE A 101 4.96 5.73 18.33
C ILE A 101 3.77 6.50 18.91
N LEU A 102 3.01 7.13 18.02
CA LEU A 102 1.82 7.90 18.39
C LEU A 102 0.57 7.05 18.18
N VAL A 103 -0.51 7.42 18.85
CA VAL A 103 -1.81 6.76 18.67
C VAL A 103 -2.78 7.73 18.00
N SER A 104 -3.31 7.31 16.86
CA SER A 104 -4.26 8.09 16.09
C SER A 104 -5.60 8.23 16.81
N ASP A 105 -6.43 9.12 16.31
CA ASP A 105 -7.81 9.31 16.78
C ASP A 105 -8.67 8.04 16.65
N ALA A 106 -8.32 7.15 15.71
CA ALA A 106 -8.93 5.84 15.51
C ALA A 106 -8.28 4.74 16.40
N GLU A 107 -7.55 5.13 17.44
CA GLU A 107 -6.86 4.24 18.37
C GLU A 107 -5.86 3.28 17.70
N SER A 108 -5.28 3.68 16.57
CA SER A 108 -4.27 2.88 15.84
C SER A 108 -2.87 3.43 16.07
N ALA A 109 -1.89 2.54 16.27
CA ALA A 109 -0.50 2.93 16.47
C ALA A 109 0.17 3.36 15.16
N CYS A 110 0.84 4.52 15.18
CA CYS A 110 1.50 5.14 14.04
C CYS A 110 2.97 5.46 14.39
N LEU A 111 3.90 4.96 13.58
CA LEU A 111 5.32 5.28 13.69
C LEU A 111 5.55 6.75 13.33
N THR A 112 6.41 7.44 14.08
CA THR A 112 6.90 8.79 13.79
C THR A 112 8.41 8.84 14.01
N ASP A 113 9.04 9.94 13.63
CA ASP A 113 10.45 10.24 13.87
C ASP A 113 11.40 9.20 13.25
N PHE A 114 10.94 8.59 12.15
CA PHE A 114 11.70 7.70 11.27
C PHE A 114 12.53 8.48 10.24
N GLY A 115 13.48 7.81 9.59
CA GLY A 115 14.20 8.39 8.45
C GLY A 115 15.47 9.15 8.84
N LEU A 116 15.95 9.03 10.08
CA LEU A 116 17.28 9.50 10.50
C LEU A 116 18.44 8.81 9.73
N THR A 117 18.13 7.85 8.86
CA THR A 117 19.06 6.95 8.16
C THR A 117 19.27 7.26 6.68
N VAL A 118 18.43 8.08 6.03
CA VAL A 118 18.64 8.51 4.62
C VAL A 118 19.89 9.41 4.46
N LEU A 119 20.67 9.52 5.53
CA LEU A 119 21.86 10.34 5.70
C LEU A 119 23.17 9.56 5.64
N SER A 120 23.15 8.29 5.21
CA SER A 120 24.38 7.51 5.03
C SER A 120 25.03 7.71 3.66
N ASP A 121 25.03 8.94 3.15
CA ASP A 121 26.07 9.39 2.21
C ASP A 121 27.37 9.65 3.00
N ALA A 122 28.13 8.57 3.21
CA ALA A 122 29.59 8.46 3.41
C ALA A 122 30.41 9.49 4.24
N SER A 123 29.84 10.47 4.95
CA SER A 123 30.69 11.55 5.52
C SER A 123 30.19 12.34 6.74
N THR A 124 29.03 12.07 7.35
CA THR A 124 28.59 12.85 8.53
C THR A 124 28.26 12.00 9.76
N SER A 125 29.27 11.91 10.64
CA SER A 125 29.33 11.13 11.88
C SER A 125 28.66 11.81 13.10
N GLU A 126 27.48 12.41 12.97
CA GLU A 126 26.92 13.26 14.05
C GLU A 126 25.47 12.99 14.46
N SER A 127 24.89 11.82 14.18
CA SER A 127 23.68 11.42 14.91
C SER A 127 24.07 10.92 16.31
N ARG A 128 24.39 11.84 17.23
CA ARG A 128 24.43 11.50 18.66
C ARG A 128 23.07 10.91 19.05
N PRO A 129 23.03 9.82 19.85
CA PRO A 129 21.77 9.30 20.35
C PRO A 129 21.02 10.44 21.05
N SER A 130 19.72 10.58 20.79
CA SER A 130 18.87 11.44 21.59
C SER A 130 19.03 11.00 23.05
N ALA A 131 19.16 11.94 23.99
CA ALA A 131 19.37 11.62 25.39
C ALA A 131 18.29 10.62 25.86
N GLY A 132 18.70 9.43 26.31
CA GLY A 132 17.80 8.36 26.73
C GLY A 132 17.53 7.24 25.69
N SER A 133 17.87 7.38 24.40
CA SER A 133 17.57 6.34 23.38
C SER A 133 18.44 5.09 23.44
N ALA A 134 19.56 5.12 24.19
CA ALA A 134 20.55 4.04 24.21
C ALA A 134 19.99 2.66 24.61
N ARG A 135 18.90 2.63 25.40
CA ARG A 135 18.26 1.40 25.88
C ARG A 135 17.57 0.58 24.77
N TRP A 136 17.21 1.21 23.66
CA TRP A 136 16.59 0.56 22.49
C TRP A 136 17.61 0.27 21.38
N MET A 137 18.85 0.72 21.53
CA MET A 137 19.87 0.57 20.49
C MET A 137 20.44 -0.85 20.43
N ALA A 138 20.58 -1.35 19.20
CA ALA A 138 21.25 -2.60 18.92
C ALA A 138 22.77 -2.51 19.23
N PRO A 139 23.43 -3.62 19.58
CA PRO A 139 24.84 -3.63 19.99
C PRO A 139 25.79 -3.03 18.93
N GLU A 140 25.53 -3.29 17.64
CA GLU A 140 26.31 -2.76 16.53
C GLU A 140 26.21 -1.23 16.38
N LEU A 141 25.16 -0.60 16.91
CA LEU A 141 25.03 0.86 16.94
C LEU A 141 25.72 1.49 18.15
N LEU A 142 25.91 0.72 19.22
CA LEU A 142 26.55 1.15 20.46
C LEU A 142 28.09 1.06 20.36
N ASN A 143 28.60 0.01 19.72
CA ASN A 143 30.02 -0.15 19.43
C ASN A 143 30.26 -0.73 18.03
N PRO A 144 30.26 0.10 16.97
CA PRO A 144 30.41 -0.35 15.59
C PRO A 144 31.74 -1.06 15.28
N LEU A 145 32.81 -0.67 15.98
CA LEU A 145 34.16 -1.20 15.75
C LEU A 145 34.24 -2.70 16.07
N ASN A 146 33.48 -3.18 17.07
CA ASN A 146 33.41 -4.60 17.41
C ASN A 146 32.77 -5.46 16.29
N TRP A 147 32.07 -4.83 15.33
CA TRP A 147 31.44 -5.49 14.18
C TRP A 147 32.15 -5.17 12.86
N GLY A 148 33.35 -4.57 12.90
CA GLY A 148 34.12 -4.23 11.70
C GLY A 148 33.48 -3.13 10.84
N VAL A 149 32.54 -2.35 11.40
CA VAL A 149 31.88 -1.26 10.69
C VAL A 149 32.42 0.09 11.18
N GLN A 150 32.81 0.95 10.25
CA GLN A 150 33.34 2.28 10.57
C GLN A 150 32.23 3.29 10.96
N ASN A 151 30.99 3.05 10.53
CA ASN A 151 29.83 3.90 10.77
C ASN A 151 28.84 3.21 11.75
N ARG A 152 27.82 3.92 12.24
CA ARG A 152 26.67 3.32 12.95
C ARG A 152 25.59 2.98 11.91
N PRO A 153 25.62 1.81 11.23
CA PRO A 153 24.68 1.55 10.15
C PRO A 153 23.33 1.23 10.77
N ARG A 154 22.41 2.19 10.79
CA ARG A 154 21.03 1.82 11.08
C ARG A 154 20.56 0.99 9.89
N THR A 155 20.13 -0.23 10.18
CA THR A 155 19.69 -1.23 9.22
C THR A 155 18.30 -1.71 9.61
N PRO A 156 17.56 -2.38 8.69
CA PRO A 156 16.34 -3.09 9.05
C PRO A 156 16.55 -4.00 10.27
N ALA A 157 17.68 -4.71 10.34
CA ALA A 157 18.02 -5.58 11.47
C ALA A 157 18.23 -4.83 12.80
N SER A 158 18.70 -3.59 12.77
CA SER A 158 18.77 -2.75 13.97
C SER A 158 17.39 -2.29 14.45
N ASP A 159 16.45 -2.06 13.53
CA ASP A 159 15.04 -1.79 13.89
C ASP A 159 14.36 -3.02 14.49
N ILE A 160 14.69 -4.23 14.02
CA ILE A 160 14.17 -5.49 14.60
C ILE A 160 14.56 -5.64 16.07
N TYR A 161 15.81 -5.30 16.41
CA TYR A 161 16.25 -5.29 17.80
C TYR A 161 15.43 -4.27 18.63
N ALA A 162 15.27 -3.06 18.10
CA ALA A 162 14.51 -2.00 18.74
C ALA A 162 13.02 -2.35 18.89
N PHE A 163 12.43 -3.06 17.92
CA PHE A 163 11.05 -3.54 17.96
C PHE A 163 10.81 -4.48 19.15
N ALA A 164 11.74 -5.41 19.44
CA ALA A 164 11.62 -6.26 20.62
C ALA A 164 11.77 -5.47 21.94
N CYS A 165 12.62 -4.44 21.96
CA CYS A 165 12.70 -3.51 23.09
C CYS A 165 11.38 -2.74 23.29
N VAL A 166 10.72 -2.31 22.20
CA VAL A 166 9.38 -1.70 22.27
C VAL A 166 8.36 -2.70 22.80
N CYS A 167 8.34 -3.95 22.32
CA CYS A 167 7.41 -4.95 22.85
C CYS A 167 7.56 -5.09 24.38
N LEU A 168 8.79 -5.20 24.88
CA LEU A 168 9.07 -5.23 26.31
C LEU A 168 8.54 -3.99 27.03
N GLU A 169 8.79 -2.81 26.46
CA GLU A 169 8.32 -1.52 26.97
C GLU A 169 6.79 -1.46 27.08
N LEU A 170 6.06 -1.92 26.06
CA LEU A 170 4.59 -1.89 26.06
C LEU A 170 3.97 -2.86 27.09
N TYR A 171 4.60 -4.02 27.31
CA TYR A 171 4.14 -5.00 28.30
C TYR A 171 4.47 -4.58 29.73
N THR A 172 5.64 -4.00 29.95
CA THR A 172 6.11 -3.63 31.30
C THR A 172 5.73 -2.21 31.71
N GLY A 173 5.39 -1.34 30.75
CA GLY A 173 5.20 0.10 30.97
C GLY A 173 6.51 0.85 31.27
N HIS A 174 7.66 0.18 31.13
CA HIS A 174 8.96 0.71 31.55
C HIS A 174 10.00 0.57 30.43
N PRO A 175 11.00 1.47 30.38
CA PRO A 175 12.07 1.33 29.40
C PRO A 175 12.86 0.03 29.62
N PRO A 176 13.50 -0.52 28.57
CA PRO A 176 14.35 -1.70 28.73
C PRO A 176 15.41 -1.50 29.82
N PHE A 177 15.67 -2.55 30.60
CA PHE A 177 16.60 -2.55 31.73
C PHE A 177 16.22 -1.60 32.89
N HIS A 178 14.95 -1.21 32.99
CA HIS A 178 14.45 -0.40 34.11
C HIS A 178 14.71 -1.07 35.47
N GLY A 179 15.19 -0.30 36.45
CA GLY A 179 15.43 -0.78 37.82
C GLY A 179 16.64 -1.71 38.00
N VAL A 180 17.28 -2.17 36.92
CA VAL A 180 18.40 -3.12 36.96
C VAL A 180 19.74 -2.45 36.63
N LEU A 181 19.77 -1.58 35.62
CA LEU A 181 21.00 -0.94 35.15
C LEU A 181 20.81 0.57 34.98
N SER A 182 21.68 1.33 35.65
CA SER A 182 21.78 2.79 35.57
C SER A 182 23.23 3.20 35.81
N PRO A 183 23.79 4.20 35.11
CA PRO A 183 23.17 5.01 34.04
C PRO A 183 23.12 4.30 32.68
N ASP A 184 22.61 4.96 31.64
CA ASP A 184 22.46 4.39 30.27
C ASP A 184 23.78 3.89 29.65
N SER A 185 24.93 4.39 30.11
CA SER A 185 26.24 3.87 29.70
C SER A 185 26.50 2.45 30.22
N ALA A 186 26.02 2.11 31.43
CA ALA A 186 26.10 0.75 31.98
C ALA A 186 25.21 -0.21 31.17
N VAL A 187 24.02 0.24 30.75
CA VAL A 187 23.15 -0.52 29.84
C VAL A 187 23.87 -0.77 28.51
N SER A 188 24.47 0.29 27.93
CA SER A 188 25.18 0.20 26.66
C SER A 188 26.32 -0.83 26.71
N TYR A 189 27.12 -0.79 27.78
CA TYR A 189 28.19 -1.76 28.01
C TYR A 189 27.63 -3.19 28.13
N HIS A 190 26.59 -3.39 28.96
CA HIS A 190 25.97 -4.71 29.15
C HIS A 190 25.43 -5.30 27.84
N VAL A 191 24.76 -4.49 27.01
CA VAL A 191 24.23 -4.93 25.70
C VAL A 191 25.35 -5.34 24.74
N VAL A 192 26.44 -4.58 24.71
CA VAL A 192 27.64 -4.88 23.91
C VAL A 192 28.31 -6.18 24.35
N GLN A 193 28.28 -6.51 25.65
CA GLN A 193 28.77 -7.79 26.17
C GLN A 193 27.80 -8.97 25.96
N GLY A 194 26.70 -8.77 25.22
CA GLY A 194 25.71 -9.82 24.93
C GLY A 194 24.57 -9.92 25.94
N GLY A 195 24.56 -9.08 26.97
CA GLY A 195 23.48 -9.01 27.94
C GLY A 195 22.15 -8.58 27.31
N ARG A 196 21.04 -9.14 27.79
CA ARG A 196 19.67 -8.88 27.32
C ARG A 196 18.71 -8.60 28.46
N PRO A 197 17.55 -7.97 28.21
CA PRO A 197 16.57 -7.79 29.26
C PRO A 197 16.10 -9.14 29.81
N SER A 198 15.97 -9.23 31.14
CA SER A 198 15.38 -10.40 31.79
C SER A 198 13.89 -10.48 31.50
N ARG A 199 13.36 -11.70 31.47
CA ARG A 199 11.91 -11.91 31.37
C ARG A 199 11.21 -11.27 32.58
N PRO A 200 10.15 -10.48 32.38
CA PRO A 200 9.30 -10.01 33.48
C PRO A 200 8.64 -11.18 34.22
N ALA A 201 7.94 -10.89 35.32
CA ALA A 201 7.19 -11.89 36.07
C ALA A 201 6.28 -12.74 35.16
N GLU A 202 6.08 -14.00 35.55
CA GLU A 202 5.31 -14.98 34.78
C GLU A 202 3.89 -14.45 34.48
N GLY A 203 3.42 -14.66 33.25
CA GLY A 203 2.10 -14.20 32.79
C GLY A 203 2.03 -12.74 32.29
N VAL A 204 3.06 -11.91 32.49
CA VAL A 204 3.07 -10.53 31.94
C VAL A 204 3.23 -10.53 30.42
N ILE A 205 4.16 -11.36 29.91
CA ILE A 205 4.42 -11.53 28.47
C ILE A 205 4.13 -12.99 28.11
N PRO A 206 3.21 -13.25 27.15
CA PRO A 206 2.95 -14.61 26.67
C PRO A 206 4.22 -15.29 26.12
N ASP A 207 4.38 -16.59 26.38
CA ASP A 207 5.55 -17.36 25.89
C ASP A 207 5.81 -17.20 24.38
N PRO A 208 4.80 -17.25 23.49
CA PRO A 208 5.05 -17.13 22.07
C PRO A 208 5.63 -15.77 21.68
N VAL A 209 5.16 -14.69 22.33
CA VAL A 209 5.65 -13.33 22.10
C VAL A 209 7.07 -13.18 22.66
N TRP A 210 7.33 -13.74 23.84
CA TRP A 210 8.66 -13.74 24.43
C TRP A 210 9.69 -14.46 23.54
N ASN A 211 9.31 -15.62 22.98
CA ASN A 211 10.17 -16.38 22.07
C ASN A 211 10.53 -15.58 20.80
N ILE A 212 9.57 -14.83 20.23
CA ILE A 212 9.82 -13.92 19.10
C ILE A 212 10.81 -12.83 19.52
N MET A 213 10.59 -12.18 20.67
CA MET A 213 11.47 -11.13 21.19
C MET A 213 12.91 -11.62 21.39
N GLN A 214 13.11 -12.85 21.88
CA GLN A 214 14.43 -13.44 22.04
C GLN A 214 15.17 -13.61 20.70
N LYS A 215 14.48 -14.02 19.62
CA LYS A 215 15.06 -14.11 18.27
C LYS A 215 15.46 -12.73 17.75
N CYS A 216 14.62 -11.72 17.95
CA CYS A 216 14.90 -10.34 17.55
C CYS A 216 16.13 -9.73 18.27
N TRP A 217 16.47 -10.24 19.45
CA TRP A 217 17.62 -9.81 20.23
C TRP A 217 18.93 -10.58 19.92
N ALA A 218 18.97 -11.38 18.86
CA ALA A 218 20.19 -12.07 18.45
C ALA A 218 21.39 -11.11 18.37
N HIS A 219 22.53 -11.58 18.88
CA HIS A 219 23.74 -10.75 19.01
C HIS A 219 24.30 -10.33 17.66
N ASN A 220 24.39 -11.28 16.73
CA ASN A 220 24.67 -11.01 15.34
C ASN A 220 23.40 -10.49 14.66
N PHE A 221 23.52 -9.39 13.90
CA PHE A 221 22.38 -8.78 13.22
C PHE A 221 21.82 -9.65 12.09
N ALA A 222 22.64 -10.52 11.48
CA ALA A 222 22.22 -11.41 10.40
C ALA A 222 21.30 -12.56 10.87
N ASP A 223 21.37 -12.90 12.17
CA ASP A 223 20.57 -13.97 12.77
C ASP A 223 19.18 -13.48 13.21
N ARG A 224 18.93 -12.17 13.13
CA ARG A 224 17.63 -11.58 13.48
C ARG A 224 16.62 -11.84 12.35
N PRO A 225 15.36 -12.20 12.68
CA PRO A 225 14.33 -12.41 11.68
C PRO A 225 13.98 -11.13 10.93
N THR A 226 13.43 -11.26 9.73
CA THR A 226 12.85 -10.12 9.02
C THR A 226 11.51 -9.73 9.63
N ILE A 227 11.09 -8.48 9.42
CA ILE A 227 9.80 -8.00 9.92
C ILE A 227 8.62 -8.80 9.33
N GLY A 228 8.73 -9.28 8.08
CA GLY A 228 7.72 -10.14 7.47
C GLY A 228 7.58 -11.49 8.18
N GLN A 229 8.70 -12.09 8.63
CA GLN A 229 8.67 -13.31 9.44
C GLN A 229 8.02 -13.05 10.80
N ILE A 230 8.32 -11.92 11.44
CA ILE A 230 7.71 -11.54 12.73
C ILE A 230 6.20 -11.36 12.59
N VAL A 231 5.73 -10.68 11.54
CA VAL A 231 4.29 -10.49 11.29
C VAL A 231 3.58 -11.84 11.09
N ALA A 232 4.21 -12.78 10.37
CA ALA A 232 3.67 -14.12 10.19
C ALA A 232 3.61 -14.89 11.53
N ASP A 233 4.69 -14.86 12.32
CA ASP A 233 4.76 -15.52 13.63
C ASP A 233 3.73 -14.95 14.62
N LEU A 234 3.49 -13.63 14.61
CA LEU A 234 2.46 -12.99 15.45
C LEU A 234 1.04 -13.44 15.08
N ARG A 235 0.71 -13.52 13.78
CA ARG A 235 -0.61 -13.95 13.29
C ARG A 235 -0.94 -15.41 13.62
N MET A 236 0.06 -16.29 13.52
CA MET A 236 -0.11 -17.71 13.86
C MET A 236 -0.40 -17.90 15.36
N ASN A 237 0.19 -17.06 16.22
CA ASN A 237 0.00 -17.15 17.66
C ASN A 237 -1.36 -16.61 18.13
N ASP A 238 -1.92 -15.60 17.47
CA ASP A 238 -3.30 -15.16 17.75
C ASP A 238 -4.32 -16.28 17.47
N SER A 239 -4.08 -17.06 16.42
CA SER A 239 -4.94 -18.19 16.00
C SER A 239 -4.87 -19.41 16.93
N LEU A 240 -3.75 -19.60 17.63
CA LEU A 240 -3.50 -20.73 18.54
C LEU A 240 -3.93 -20.46 20.00
N SER A 241 -4.28 -19.21 20.34
CA SER A 241 -4.56 -18.79 21.72
C SER A 241 -5.98 -19.09 22.24
N GLY A 242 -6.86 -19.67 21.42
CA GLY A 242 -8.09 -20.35 21.85
C GLY A 242 -8.88 -19.72 23.01
N ILE A 243 -9.42 -18.50 22.85
CA ILE A 243 -10.43 -17.93 23.78
C ILE A 243 -11.55 -17.26 22.97
N PRO A 244 -12.84 -17.49 23.28
CA PRO A 244 -13.97 -16.98 22.50
C PRO A 244 -14.08 -15.46 22.60
N SER A 245 -14.25 -14.80 21.45
CA SER A 245 -14.50 -13.37 21.33
C SER A 245 -15.96 -13.05 21.62
N SER A 246 -16.33 -12.89 22.89
CA SER A 246 -17.58 -12.24 23.28
C SER A 246 -17.39 -10.73 23.40
N VAL A 247 -17.60 -10.00 22.31
CA VAL A 247 -18.04 -8.58 22.30
C VAL A 247 -19.13 -8.49 21.24
N GLY A 248 -20.27 -7.92 21.61
CA GLY A 248 -21.55 -8.06 20.92
C GLY A 248 -21.56 -7.76 19.43
N ARG A 249 -22.03 -8.76 18.66
CA ARG A 249 -22.99 -8.66 17.55
C ARG A 249 -22.81 -7.47 16.60
N ALA A 250 -21.80 -7.56 15.73
CA ALA A 250 -22.07 -7.35 14.30
C ALA A 250 -22.48 -8.72 13.75
N GLU A 251 -23.54 -8.76 12.93
CA GLU A 251 -24.11 -10.00 12.42
C GLU A 251 -23.03 -10.90 11.79
N GLU A 252 -22.95 -12.11 12.31
CA GLU A 252 -22.08 -13.18 11.86
C GLU A 252 -22.56 -13.62 10.46
N TRP A 253 -21.85 -13.19 9.40
CA TRP A 253 -22.14 -13.65 8.04
C TRP A 253 -21.34 -14.91 7.73
N THR A 254 -22.04 -16.03 7.59
CA THR A 254 -21.46 -17.32 7.20
C THR A 254 -21.20 -17.33 5.69
N ILE A 255 -19.94 -17.15 5.28
CA ILE A 255 -19.47 -17.31 3.89
C ILE A 255 -19.41 -18.82 3.56
N SER A 256 -20.53 -19.54 3.50
CA SER A 256 -20.50 -20.97 3.14
C SER A 256 -20.77 -21.25 1.66
N THR A 257 -21.38 -20.32 0.93
CA THR A 257 -21.79 -20.51 -0.48
C THR A 257 -20.91 -19.79 -1.49
N ALA A 258 -20.21 -18.71 -1.11
CA ALA A 258 -19.34 -17.94 -2.01
C ALA A 258 -17.90 -18.49 -2.10
N GLU A 259 -17.44 -19.27 -1.12
CA GLU A 259 -16.06 -19.79 -1.07
C GLU A 259 -15.73 -20.72 -2.25
N SER A 260 -16.66 -21.57 -2.71
CA SER A 260 -16.36 -22.49 -3.83
C SER A 260 -16.18 -21.75 -5.16
N SER A 261 -17.07 -20.79 -5.45
CA SER A 261 -17.08 -20.02 -6.71
C SER A 261 -15.99 -18.93 -6.76
N LEU A 262 -15.56 -18.42 -5.59
CA LEU A 262 -14.52 -17.38 -5.49
C LEU A 262 -13.13 -17.94 -5.16
N SER A 263 -13.00 -19.23 -4.84
CA SER A 263 -11.71 -19.88 -4.60
C SER A 263 -10.63 -19.57 -5.66
N PRO A 264 -10.94 -19.46 -6.98
CA PRO A 264 -9.92 -19.14 -7.98
C PRO A 264 -9.42 -17.69 -7.92
N PHE A 265 -10.13 -16.80 -7.23
CA PHE A 265 -9.80 -15.39 -7.07
C PHE A 265 -9.09 -15.07 -5.76
N SER A 266 -8.82 -16.07 -4.91
CA SER A 266 -8.21 -15.90 -3.58
C SER A 266 -6.84 -15.19 -3.60
N GLY A 267 -6.10 -15.24 -4.71
CA GLY A 267 -4.86 -14.48 -4.89
C GLY A 267 -5.05 -13.01 -5.33
N PHE A 268 -6.28 -12.60 -5.65
CA PHE A 268 -6.62 -11.27 -6.19
C PHE A 268 -7.62 -10.51 -5.30
N ILE A 269 -8.30 -11.19 -4.37
CA ILE A 269 -9.36 -10.62 -3.52
C ILE A 269 -8.90 -10.65 -2.06
N ASP A 270 -8.90 -9.47 -1.43
CA ASP A 270 -8.86 -9.36 0.02
C ASP A 270 -10.30 -9.31 0.56
N ILE A 271 -10.77 -10.45 1.06
CA ILE A 271 -12.14 -10.62 1.61
C ILE A 271 -12.37 -9.83 2.90
N SER A 272 -11.31 -9.29 3.52
CA SER A 272 -11.43 -8.45 4.71
C SER A 272 -11.88 -7.02 4.40
N ILE A 273 -11.86 -6.62 3.12
CA ILE A 273 -12.19 -5.27 2.66
C ILE A 273 -13.65 -5.21 2.19
N ASN A 274 -14.47 -4.41 2.87
CA ASN A 274 -15.80 -4.06 2.39
C ASN A 274 -15.72 -2.86 1.41
N PRO A 275 -16.02 -3.03 0.12
CA PRO A 275 -15.83 -1.97 -0.86
C PRO A 275 -16.75 -0.76 -0.65
N ARG A 276 -17.89 -0.93 0.02
CA ARG A 276 -18.87 0.16 0.26
C ARG A 276 -18.36 1.22 1.24
N ASP A 277 -17.31 0.91 2.01
CA ASP A 277 -16.67 1.89 2.89
C ASP A 277 -15.80 2.88 2.08
N TYR A 278 -15.41 2.53 0.84
CA TYR A 278 -14.46 3.27 0.02
C TYR A 278 -15.08 3.90 -1.23
N TYR A 279 -16.10 3.28 -1.80
CA TYR A 279 -16.75 3.73 -3.01
C TYR A 279 -18.16 4.20 -2.68
N LEU A 280 -18.33 5.53 -2.67
CA LEU A 280 -19.56 6.21 -2.31
C LEU A 280 -20.27 6.72 -3.56
N ASP A 281 -21.53 7.13 -3.37
CA ASP A 281 -22.34 7.79 -4.41
C ASP A 281 -22.41 6.99 -5.72
N LEU A 282 -22.54 5.66 -5.62
CA LEU A 282 -22.65 4.80 -6.80
C LEU A 282 -23.82 5.24 -7.67
N ARG A 283 -23.51 5.62 -8.90
CA ARG A 283 -24.49 5.95 -9.93
C ARG A 283 -24.25 5.08 -11.13
N GLU A 284 -25.28 4.36 -11.55
CA GLU A 284 -25.22 3.53 -12.73
C GLU A 284 -24.99 4.39 -13.99
N ILE A 285 -24.05 3.97 -14.83
CA ILE A 285 -23.73 4.64 -16.09
C ILE A 285 -23.88 3.72 -17.30
N ALA A 286 -23.88 2.41 -17.10
CA ALA A 286 -24.16 1.43 -18.15
C ALA A 286 -24.58 0.08 -17.57
N GLU A 287 -25.43 -0.64 -18.30
CA GLU A 287 -25.76 -2.04 -18.07
C GLU A 287 -25.12 -2.89 -19.18
N GLY A 288 -24.49 -3.99 -18.78
CA GLY A 288 -23.84 -4.96 -19.64
C GLY A 288 -24.55 -6.32 -19.60
N PRO A 289 -24.18 -7.24 -20.51
CA PRO A 289 -24.81 -8.55 -20.58
C PRO A 289 -24.61 -9.37 -19.30
N GLY A 290 -25.59 -10.22 -18.98
CA GLY A 290 -25.53 -11.12 -17.82
C GLY A 290 -25.67 -10.41 -16.47
N GLY A 291 -26.37 -9.27 -16.43
CA GLY A 291 -26.59 -8.48 -15.21
C GLY A 291 -25.35 -7.75 -14.72
N THR A 292 -24.35 -7.54 -15.59
CA THR A 292 -23.18 -6.73 -15.24
C THR A 292 -23.59 -5.26 -15.21
N ILE A 293 -23.27 -4.52 -14.15
CA ILE A 293 -23.58 -3.09 -14.07
C ILE A 293 -22.28 -2.30 -13.92
N ILE A 294 -22.17 -1.18 -14.64
CA ILE A 294 -21.08 -0.23 -14.49
C ILE A 294 -21.58 0.97 -13.71
N TYR A 295 -20.95 1.22 -12.57
CA TYR A 295 -21.18 2.41 -11.76
C TYR A 295 -20.04 3.40 -11.95
N VAL A 296 -20.36 4.69 -11.94
CA VAL A 296 -19.41 5.70 -11.46
C VAL A 296 -19.52 5.75 -9.95
N ALA A 297 -18.38 5.78 -9.27
CA ALA A 297 -18.32 5.94 -7.83
C ALA A 297 -17.34 7.04 -7.46
N ARG A 298 -17.65 7.76 -6.40
CA ARG A 298 -16.72 8.69 -5.78
C ARG A 298 -15.91 7.96 -4.73
N LEU A 299 -14.60 8.13 -4.78
CA LEU A 299 -13.70 7.56 -3.80
C LEU A 299 -13.81 8.35 -2.47
N ALA A 300 -14.12 7.69 -1.36
CA ALA A 300 -14.34 8.29 -0.04
C ALA A 300 -13.11 9.01 0.51
N ASP A 301 -13.17 10.34 0.71
CA ASP A 301 -12.03 11.18 1.11
C ASP A 301 -11.30 10.64 2.35
N PHE A 302 -12.10 10.09 3.28
CA PHE A 302 -11.71 9.18 4.35
C PHE A 302 -12.83 8.14 4.47
N PRO A 303 -12.58 6.83 4.35
CA PRO A 303 -13.63 5.84 4.52
C PRO A 303 -14.20 6.00 5.94
N THR A 304 -15.53 6.08 6.03
CA THR A 304 -16.23 6.08 7.31
C THR A 304 -15.73 4.91 8.13
N ASN A 305 -15.21 5.18 9.34
CA ASN A 305 -14.59 4.24 10.30
C ASN A 305 -13.04 4.18 10.35
N GLY A 306 -12.31 5.08 9.70
CA GLY A 306 -10.84 5.14 9.85
C GLY A 306 -10.10 3.96 9.19
N LEU A 307 -10.76 3.30 8.25
CA LEU A 307 -10.20 2.24 7.42
C LEU A 307 -9.11 2.80 6.48
N MET A 308 -8.10 1.98 6.16
CA MET A 308 -7.08 2.35 5.17
C MET A 308 -7.64 2.27 3.77
N LEU A 309 -7.36 3.28 2.95
CA LEU A 309 -7.58 3.18 1.50
C LEU A 309 -7.00 1.86 0.97
N PRO A 310 -7.70 1.13 0.08
CA PRO A 310 -7.22 -0.16 -0.40
C PRO A 310 -5.85 0.00 -1.05
N VAL A 311 -5.03 -1.05 -1.00
CA VAL A 311 -3.64 -1.11 -1.50
C VAL A 311 -3.50 -0.70 -2.98
N HIS A 312 -4.61 -0.56 -3.70
CA HIS A 312 -4.71 -0.45 -5.14
C HIS A 312 -5.21 0.92 -5.68
N ILE A 313 -5.09 2.00 -4.89
CA ILE A 313 -5.38 3.36 -5.38
C ILE A 313 -4.19 3.88 -6.20
N LYS A 314 -4.43 4.33 -7.44
CA LYS A 314 -3.35 4.77 -8.35
C LYS A 314 -2.78 6.11 -7.89
N ALA A 315 -1.51 6.37 -8.25
CA ALA A 315 -0.86 7.65 -7.97
C ALA A 315 -1.64 8.85 -8.56
N GLN A 316 -2.24 8.69 -9.73
CA GLN A 316 -3.11 9.70 -10.35
C GLN A 316 -4.34 10.03 -9.49
N ASP A 317 -4.96 9.01 -8.89
CA ASP A 317 -6.11 9.19 -7.99
C ASP A 317 -5.73 10.01 -6.75
N GLN A 318 -4.53 9.79 -6.22
CA GLN A 318 -3.98 10.55 -5.09
C GLN A 318 -3.65 11.99 -5.50
N GLN A 319 -3.14 12.23 -6.71
CA GLN A 319 -2.82 13.55 -7.21
C GLN A 319 -4.08 14.39 -7.49
N ASP A 320 -5.11 13.76 -8.05
CA ASP A 320 -6.42 14.38 -8.26
C ASP A 320 -7.09 14.74 -6.92
N ARG A 321 -6.93 13.90 -5.88
CA ARG A 321 -7.35 14.25 -4.51
C ARG A 321 -6.64 15.46 -3.93
N LEU A 322 -5.31 15.53 -4.11
CA LEU A 322 -4.51 16.66 -3.62
C LEU A 322 -4.88 17.98 -4.30
N SER A 323 -5.51 17.92 -5.48
CA SER A 323 -6.06 19.07 -6.18
C SER A 323 -7.42 19.56 -5.65
N GLY A 324 -8.00 18.87 -4.65
CA GLY A 324 -9.31 19.20 -4.06
C GLY A 324 -10.51 18.79 -4.91
N ARG A 325 -10.31 18.00 -5.97
CA ARG A 325 -11.37 17.49 -6.84
C ARG A 325 -11.82 16.10 -6.37
N PRO A 326 -13.12 15.78 -6.46
CA PRO A 326 -13.60 14.44 -6.16
C PRO A 326 -13.00 13.43 -7.14
N THR A 327 -12.27 12.44 -6.62
CA THR A 327 -11.74 11.36 -7.46
C THR A 327 -12.87 10.41 -7.81
N LEU A 328 -13.14 10.30 -9.12
CA LEU A 328 -14.16 9.42 -9.67
C LEU A 328 -13.52 8.19 -10.30
N VAL A 329 -14.12 7.04 -10.06
CA VAL A 329 -13.68 5.76 -10.60
C VAL A 329 -14.87 5.02 -11.22
N ALA A 330 -14.57 4.03 -12.06
CA ALA A 330 -15.57 3.10 -12.54
C ALA A 330 -15.51 1.79 -11.75
N ILE A 331 -16.68 1.29 -11.37
CA ILE A 331 -16.85 0.00 -10.70
C ILE A 331 -17.70 -0.89 -11.61
N LYS A 332 -17.13 -2.00 -12.05
CA LYS A 332 -17.85 -3.05 -12.76
C LYS A 332 -18.33 -4.09 -11.75
N SER A 333 -19.64 -4.14 -11.54
CA SER A 333 -20.32 -5.10 -10.67
C SER A 333 -20.76 -6.32 -11.47
N VAL A 334 -20.33 -7.51 -11.06
CA VAL A 334 -20.64 -8.80 -11.72
C VAL A 334 -21.36 -9.71 -10.71
N PRO A 335 -22.58 -10.19 -10.99
CA PRO A 335 -23.31 -11.07 -10.08
C PRO A 335 -22.58 -12.40 -9.79
N ILE A 336 -22.48 -12.77 -8.51
CA ILE A 336 -21.98 -14.06 -8.06
C ILE A 336 -23.17 -15.01 -7.91
N LEU A 337 -23.28 -16.00 -8.80
CA LEU A 337 -24.36 -16.97 -8.76
C LEU A 337 -23.91 -18.27 -8.05
N PRO A 338 -24.78 -18.90 -7.24
CA PRO A 338 -24.44 -20.15 -6.54
C PRO A 338 -24.04 -21.32 -7.45
N SER A 339 -24.54 -21.34 -8.69
CA SER A 339 -24.21 -22.33 -9.72
C SER A 339 -22.91 -22.05 -10.48
N GLY A 340 -22.19 -20.99 -10.13
CA GLY A 340 -21.17 -20.39 -10.98
C GLY A 340 -21.79 -19.58 -12.12
N ASN A 341 -21.01 -18.65 -12.68
CA ASN A 341 -21.41 -17.81 -13.81
C ASN A 341 -20.26 -17.82 -14.83
N ALA A 342 -20.56 -18.09 -16.12
CA ALA A 342 -19.58 -18.01 -17.21
C ALA A 342 -18.84 -16.67 -17.22
N LYS A 343 -19.49 -15.60 -16.75
CA LYS A 343 -18.90 -14.28 -16.61
C LYS A 343 -17.76 -14.23 -15.59
N LEU A 344 -17.83 -14.97 -14.50
CA LEU A 344 -16.74 -15.05 -13.52
C LEU A 344 -15.54 -15.78 -14.14
N THR A 345 -15.77 -16.84 -14.91
CA THR A 345 -14.69 -17.54 -15.64
C THR A 345 -14.00 -16.60 -16.64
N GLU A 346 -14.76 -15.78 -17.37
CA GLU A 346 -14.21 -14.73 -18.25
C GLU A 346 -13.36 -13.70 -17.51
N VAL A 347 -13.83 -13.23 -16.34
CA VAL A 347 -13.09 -12.26 -15.52
C VAL A 347 -11.79 -12.87 -14.98
N LEU A 348 -11.84 -14.11 -14.49
CA LEU A 348 -10.65 -14.82 -14.01
C LEU A 348 -9.60 -15.00 -15.11
N HIS A 349 -10.05 -15.37 -16.32
CA HIS A 349 -9.19 -15.50 -17.49
C HIS A 349 -8.54 -14.16 -17.85
N GLU A 350 -9.33 -13.09 -17.87
CA GLU A 350 -8.84 -11.73 -18.14
C GLU A 350 -7.80 -11.27 -17.10
N LEU A 351 -8.05 -11.52 -15.80
CA LEU A 351 -7.10 -11.21 -14.73
C LEU A 351 -5.80 -12.01 -14.84
N THR A 352 -5.90 -13.30 -15.13
CA THR A 352 -4.72 -14.16 -15.30
C THR A 352 -3.87 -13.71 -16.48
N LEU A 353 -4.50 -13.24 -17.55
CA LEU A 353 -3.79 -12.69 -18.71
C LEU A 353 -3.14 -11.33 -18.40
N MET A 354 -3.78 -10.49 -17.59
CA MET A 354 -3.39 -9.10 -17.37
C MET A 354 -2.58 -8.83 -16.10
N HIS A 355 -2.46 -9.79 -15.17
CA HIS A 355 -1.82 -9.59 -13.85
C HIS A 355 -0.44 -8.90 -13.91
N ASP A 356 0.37 -9.21 -14.92
CA ASP A 356 1.73 -8.66 -15.08
C ASP A 356 1.82 -7.58 -16.17
N LEU A 357 0.70 -7.18 -16.79
CA LEU A 357 0.70 -6.26 -17.93
C LEU A 357 0.45 -4.83 -17.49
N HIS A 358 1.38 -3.94 -17.85
CA HIS A 358 1.30 -2.52 -17.53
C HIS A 358 1.47 -1.72 -18.82
N CYS A 359 0.35 -1.33 -19.43
CA CYS A 359 0.33 -0.54 -20.66
C CYS A 359 -0.64 0.63 -20.50
N GLU A 360 -0.20 1.83 -20.89
CA GLU A 360 -1.00 3.05 -20.83
C GLU A 360 -2.32 2.93 -21.63
N ASN A 361 -2.28 2.22 -22.76
CA ASN A 361 -3.39 2.07 -23.69
C ASN A 361 -4.21 0.77 -23.50
N ILE A 362 -4.07 0.10 -22.35
CA ILE A 362 -4.92 -1.04 -21.96
C ILE A 362 -5.60 -0.69 -20.64
N LEU A 363 -6.91 -0.93 -20.55
CA LEU A 363 -7.68 -0.64 -19.35
C LEU A 363 -7.38 -1.70 -18.28
N ALA A 364 -6.64 -1.28 -17.25
CA ALA A 364 -6.30 -2.13 -16.13
C ALA A 364 -7.50 -2.39 -15.21
N MET A 365 -7.48 -3.59 -14.61
CA MET A 365 -8.32 -3.93 -13.46
C MET A 365 -7.49 -3.67 -12.20
N ASP A 366 -7.75 -2.57 -11.54
CA ASP A 366 -6.84 -2.08 -10.51
C ASP A 366 -7.04 -2.82 -9.19
N ALA A 367 -8.28 -3.21 -8.87
CA ALA A 367 -8.61 -3.91 -7.64
C ALA A 367 -9.88 -4.76 -7.80
N LEU A 368 -9.98 -5.83 -7.03
CA LEU A 368 -11.16 -6.68 -6.93
C LEU A 368 -11.69 -6.72 -5.49
N TYR A 369 -13.02 -6.68 -5.36
CA TYR A 369 -13.71 -6.78 -4.08
C TYR A 369 -14.96 -7.64 -4.19
N VAL A 370 -15.41 -8.15 -3.05
CA VAL A 370 -16.72 -8.80 -2.94
C VAL A 370 -17.65 -7.83 -2.21
N ASP A 371 -18.78 -7.49 -2.82
CA ASP A 371 -19.85 -6.75 -2.14
C ASP A 371 -20.84 -7.75 -1.53
N PRO A 372 -20.87 -7.88 -0.18
CA PRO A 372 -21.75 -8.80 0.51
C PRO A 372 -23.22 -8.52 0.26
N LYS A 373 -23.57 -7.23 0.13
CA LYS A 373 -24.95 -6.77 0.17
C LYS A 373 -25.72 -7.24 -1.07
N GLU A 374 -25.05 -7.22 -2.21
CA GLU A 374 -25.65 -7.58 -3.50
C GLU A 374 -25.11 -8.91 -4.03
N ASN A 375 -24.21 -9.56 -3.30
CA ASN A 375 -23.52 -10.79 -3.70
C ASN A 375 -22.89 -10.64 -5.10
N THR A 376 -22.10 -9.56 -5.27
CA THR A 376 -21.47 -9.20 -6.55
C THR A 376 -19.96 -9.07 -6.39
N LEU A 377 -19.24 -9.40 -7.45
CA LEU A 377 -17.81 -9.11 -7.59
C LEU A 377 -17.66 -7.71 -8.17
N TRP A 378 -16.98 -6.83 -7.45
CA TRP A 378 -16.67 -5.47 -7.88
C TRP A 378 -15.25 -5.42 -8.43
N ILE A 379 -15.11 -4.95 -9.67
CA ILE A 379 -13.82 -4.71 -10.30
C ILE A 379 -13.66 -3.20 -10.44
N ARG A 380 -12.67 -2.64 -9.75
CA ARG A 380 -12.35 -1.22 -9.85
C ARG A 380 -11.46 -0.97 -11.07
N MET A 381 -11.78 0.08 -11.80
CA MET A 381 -11.03 0.54 -12.96
C MET A 381 -11.02 2.08 -13.06
N GLU A 382 -10.19 2.59 -13.95
CA GLU A 382 -10.20 3.99 -14.36
C GLU A 382 -11.56 4.37 -14.95
N LEU A 383 -12.07 5.55 -14.60
CA LEU A 383 -13.30 6.06 -15.19
C LEU A 383 -13.02 6.51 -16.62
N MET A 384 -13.53 5.76 -17.59
CA MET A 384 -13.52 6.15 -18.99
C MET A 384 -14.76 6.99 -19.29
N THR A 385 -14.58 8.07 -20.03
CA THR A 385 -15.66 9.02 -20.31
C THR A 385 -16.65 8.44 -21.31
N ARG A 386 -16.18 7.85 -22.41
CA ARG A 386 -17.02 7.31 -23.51
C ARG A 386 -16.36 6.17 -24.28
N SER A 387 -17.14 5.43 -25.05
CA SER A 387 -16.61 4.50 -26.06
C SER A 387 -16.30 5.21 -27.38
N LEU A 388 -15.35 4.66 -28.15
CA LEU A 388 -15.05 5.13 -29.49
C LEU A 388 -16.28 5.00 -30.41
N SER A 389 -17.13 3.98 -30.21
CA SER A 389 -18.41 3.86 -30.93
C SER A 389 -19.28 5.10 -30.74
N SER A 390 -19.43 5.58 -29.51
CA SER A 390 -20.23 6.79 -29.24
C SER A 390 -19.63 8.05 -29.85
N ILE A 391 -18.30 8.12 -30.00
CA ILE A 391 -17.61 9.23 -30.66
C ILE A 391 -17.84 9.19 -32.17
N ILE A 392 -17.76 7.99 -32.76
CA ILE A 392 -18.07 7.77 -34.19
C ILE A 392 -19.52 8.15 -34.49
N ASP A 393 -20.46 7.81 -33.62
CA ASP A 393 -21.87 8.14 -33.82
C ASP A 393 -22.13 9.65 -33.73
N LEU A 394 -21.40 10.39 -32.88
CA LEU A 394 -21.41 11.85 -32.90
C LEU A 394 -20.88 12.43 -34.21
N SER A 395 -19.89 11.77 -34.83
CA SER A 395 -19.36 12.23 -36.10
C SER A 395 -20.37 12.08 -37.23
N LYS A 396 -21.15 11.00 -37.23
CA LYS A 396 -22.30 10.82 -38.12
C LYS A 396 -23.38 11.89 -37.91
N ALA A 397 -23.48 12.46 -36.71
CA ALA A 397 -24.38 13.57 -36.38
C ALA A 397 -23.83 14.97 -36.79
N GLY A 398 -22.71 15.03 -37.52
CA GLY A 398 -22.16 16.26 -38.10
C GLY A 398 -20.95 16.85 -37.38
N LEU A 399 -20.43 16.21 -36.32
CA LEU A 399 -19.19 16.64 -35.68
C LEU A 399 -17.96 16.10 -36.44
N LYS A 400 -17.18 16.99 -37.04
CA LYS A 400 -15.91 16.58 -37.68
C LYS A 400 -14.84 16.38 -36.60
N LEU A 401 -14.28 15.17 -36.57
CA LEU A 401 -13.06 14.89 -35.81
C LEU A 401 -11.87 15.44 -36.58
N LEU A 402 -10.91 16.02 -35.86
CA LEU A 402 -9.67 16.50 -36.47
C LEU A 402 -8.76 15.33 -36.82
N ASP A 403 -8.01 15.41 -37.91
CA ASP A 403 -7.05 14.39 -38.34
C ASP A 403 -6.04 14.05 -37.24
N GLN A 404 -5.62 15.06 -36.46
CA GLN A 404 -4.75 14.88 -35.31
C GLN A 404 -5.37 13.98 -34.23
N THR A 405 -6.66 14.13 -33.98
CA THR A 405 -7.40 13.28 -33.04
C THR A 405 -7.48 11.84 -33.57
N ILE A 406 -7.77 11.67 -34.85
CA ILE A 406 -7.85 10.35 -35.50
C ILE A 406 -6.48 9.65 -35.49
N ALA A 407 -5.42 10.39 -35.79
CA ALA A 407 -4.05 9.89 -35.75
C ALA A 407 -3.62 9.52 -34.33
N GLY A 408 -3.95 10.35 -33.33
CA GLY A 408 -3.74 10.02 -31.91
C GLY A 408 -4.47 8.75 -31.50
N CYS A 409 -5.74 8.61 -31.92
CA CYS A 409 -6.51 7.40 -31.66
C CYS A 409 -5.88 6.15 -32.26
N THR A 410 -5.42 6.26 -33.50
CA THR A 410 -4.77 5.17 -34.21
C THR A 410 -3.46 4.79 -33.52
N LYS A 411 -2.67 5.78 -33.10
CA LYS A 411 -1.42 5.56 -32.36
C LYS A 411 -1.66 4.78 -31.06
N ASP A 412 -2.65 5.18 -30.27
CA ASP A 412 -2.97 4.54 -28.99
C ASP A 412 -3.40 3.08 -29.18
N ILE A 413 -4.25 2.83 -30.18
CA ILE A 413 -4.68 1.46 -30.54
C ILE A 413 -3.48 0.62 -30.96
N LEU A 414 -2.64 1.12 -31.86
CA LEU A 414 -1.45 0.38 -32.32
C LEU A 414 -0.47 0.10 -31.19
N SER A 415 -0.30 1.05 -30.27
CA SER A 415 0.58 0.90 -29.10
C SER A 415 0.08 -0.21 -28.18
N ALA A 416 -1.23 -0.28 -27.95
CA ALA A 416 -1.84 -1.37 -27.17
C ALA A 416 -1.69 -2.74 -27.86
N LEU A 417 -1.93 -2.80 -29.18
CA LEU A 417 -1.83 -4.05 -29.95
C LEU A 417 -0.39 -4.57 -30.03
N GLU A 418 0.57 -3.67 -30.21
CA GLU A 418 1.99 -4.01 -30.22
C GLU A 418 2.44 -4.51 -28.85
N TYR A 419 1.98 -3.87 -27.76
CA TYR A 419 2.25 -4.33 -26.41
C TYR A 419 1.72 -5.75 -26.15
N LEU A 420 0.47 -6.02 -26.56
CA LEU A 420 -0.12 -7.36 -26.45
C LEU A 420 0.65 -8.39 -27.29
N ARG A 421 1.06 -8.03 -28.51
CA ARG A 421 1.87 -8.88 -29.39
C ARG A 421 3.19 -9.28 -28.74
N ILE A 422 3.91 -8.33 -28.14
CA ILE A 422 5.18 -8.58 -27.42
C ILE A 422 4.97 -9.59 -26.28
N HIS A 423 3.82 -9.53 -25.62
CA HIS A 423 3.44 -10.45 -24.53
C HIS A 423 2.78 -11.75 -25.03
N ASN A 424 2.78 -12.01 -26.34
CA ASN A 424 2.17 -13.15 -27.00
C ASN A 424 0.66 -13.28 -26.72
N ILE A 425 -0.05 -12.16 -26.62
CA ILE A 425 -1.49 -12.12 -26.39
C ILE A 425 -2.17 -11.65 -27.67
N THR A 426 -3.10 -12.44 -28.17
CA THR A 426 -3.93 -12.09 -29.33
C THR A 426 -5.33 -11.72 -28.86
N PRO A 427 -5.70 -10.43 -28.88
CA PRO A 427 -7.07 -10.01 -28.62
C PRO A 427 -7.99 -10.48 -29.76
N ARG A 428 -9.14 -11.08 -29.43
CA ARG A 428 -10.10 -11.58 -30.43
C ARG A 428 -11.34 -10.69 -30.62
N ASN A 429 -11.50 -9.66 -29.79
CA ASN A 429 -12.68 -8.82 -29.75
C ASN A 429 -12.36 -7.32 -29.80
N ILE A 430 -11.53 -6.91 -30.77
CA ILE A 430 -11.24 -5.49 -31.00
C ILE A 430 -12.32 -4.90 -31.88
N HIS A 431 -13.12 -4.00 -31.31
CA HIS A 431 -14.10 -3.21 -32.05
C HIS A 431 -14.38 -1.90 -31.30
N SER A 432 -14.94 -0.88 -31.96
CA SER A 432 -15.13 0.48 -31.40
C SER A 432 -15.90 0.55 -30.06
N ARG A 433 -16.73 -0.44 -29.72
CA ARG A 433 -17.40 -0.51 -28.41
C ARG A 433 -16.49 -0.97 -27.25
N ASN A 434 -15.38 -1.65 -27.53
CA ASN A 434 -14.38 -2.12 -26.57
C ASN A 434 -13.13 -1.23 -26.55
N ILE A 435 -13.21 -0.03 -27.13
CA ILE A 435 -12.15 0.97 -27.06
C ILE A 435 -12.75 2.19 -26.38
N LEU A 436 -12.18 2.58 -25.25
CA LEU A 436 -12.73 3.63 -24.40
C LEU A 436 -11.77 4.82 -24.36
N VAL A 437 -12.33 6.03 -24.23
CA VAL A 437 -11.60 7.30 -24.15
C VAL A 437 -11.80 7.93 -22.78
N ASN A 438 -10.72 8.35 -22.13
CA ASN A 438 -10.78 9.09 -20.87
C ASN A 438 -10.88 10.61 -21.08
N GLY A 439 -10.98 11.37 -19.99
CA GLY A 439 -11.13 12.83 -20.03
C GLY A 439 -9.91 13.58 -20.60
N HIS A 440 -8.76 12.90 -20.74
CA HIS A 440 -7.54 13.43 -21.33
C HIS A 440 -7.38 13.09 -22.81
N GLY A 441 -8.34 12.36 -23.39
CA GLY A 441 -8.29 11.94 -24.79
C GLY A 441 -7.43 10.71 -25.06
N VAL A 442 -6.98 10.00 -24.02
CA VAL A 442 -6.21 8.76 -24.16
C VAL A 442 -7.17 7.59 -24.38
N LEU A 443 -6.87 6.78 -25.39
CA LEU A 443 -7.62 5.57 -25.70
C LEU A 443 -7.05 4.36 -25.00
N LYS A 444 -7.96 3.52 -24.49
CA LYS A 444 -7.64 2.24 -23.87
C LYS A 444 -8.47 1.12 -24.44
N LEU A 445 -7.81 0.02 -24.81
CA LEU A 445 -8.46 -1.25 -25.11
C LEU A 445 -9.02 -1.85 -23.82
N THR A 446 -10.23 -2.38 -23.89
CA THR A 446 -10.87 -3.10 -22.77
C THR A 446 -11.44 -4.44 -23.25
N ASN A 447 -11.93 -5.25 -22.31
CA ASN A 447 -12.65 -6.50 -22.56
C ASN A 447 -11.79 -7.54 -23.29
N LEU A 448 -10.73 -7.99 -22.62
CA LEU A 448 -9.81 -9.02 -23.10
C LEU A 448 -10.23 -10.44 -22.70
N SER A 449 -11.47 -10.65 -22.26
CA SER A 449 -11.98 -11.97 -21.86
C SER A 449 -11.92 -13.04 -22.96
N SER A 450 -11.87 -12.63 -24.23
CA SER A 450 -11.73 -13.52 -25.38
C SER A 450 -10.30 -13.63 -25.92
N ALA A 451 -9.35 -12.89 -25.33
CA ALA A 451 -7.96 -12.90 -25.75
C ALA A 451 -7.31 -14.24 -25.44
N VAL A 452 -6.32 -14.63 -26.25
CA VAL A 452 -5.61 -15.91 -26.11
C VAL A 452 -4.12 -15.66 -26.02
N LYS A 453 -3.45 -16.31 -25.06
CA LYS A 453 -2.00 -16.32 -24.97
C LYS A 453 -1.44 -17.42 -25.88
N LEU A 454 -0.64 -17.05 -26.87
CA LEU A 454 -0.04 -17.97 -27.82
C LEU A 454 1.18 -18.66 -27.19
N SER A 455 1.26 -19.98 -27.34
CA SER A 455 2.48 -20.72 -26.99
C SER A 455 3.57 -20.51 -28.04
N MET A 456 4.84 -20.58 -27.65
CA MET A 456 5.98 -20.32 -28.56
C MET A 456 6.04 -21.23 -29.80
N THR A 457 5.29 -22.34 -29.82
CA THR A 457 5.20 -23.29 -30.95
C THR A 457 4.16 -22.91 -32.01
N SER A 458 3.25 -21.97 -31.73
CA SER A 458 2.21 -21.51 -32.66
C SER A 458 2.49 -20.07 -33.13
N ARG A 459 3.56 -19.87 -33.90
CA ARG A 459 3.72 -18.63 -34.67
C ARG A 459 2.76 -18.70 -35.85
N VAL A 460 1.62 -18.04 -35.70
CA VAL A 460 0.78 -17.71 -36.86
C VAL A 460 1.60 -16.77 -37.76
N SER A 461 1.63 -17.04 -39.06
CA SER A 461 2.31 -16.20 -40.05
C SER A 461 1.80 -14.76 -39.97
N SER A 462 2.70 -13.79 -40.17
CA SER A 462 2.42 -12.35 -40.09
C SER A 462 1.19 -11.92 -40.89
N GLU A 463 0.87 -12.62 -41.97
CA GLU A 463 -0.28 -12.35 -42.84
C GLU A 463 -1.65 -12.49 -42.16
N ALA A 464 -1.83 -13.42 -41.21
CA ALA A 464 -3.14 -13.58 -40.55
C ALA A 464 -3.41 -12.49 -39.50
N PHE A 465 -2.34 -11.97 -38.87
CA PHE A 465 -2.44 -10.85 -37.93
C PHE A 465 -2.72 -9.54 -38.65
N GLU A 466 -2.05 -9.30 -39.79
CA GLU A 466 -2.36 -8.17 -40.67
C GLU A 466 -3.80 -8.25 -41.18
N THR A 467 -4.26 -9.41 -41.65
CA THR A 467 -5.65 -9.58 -42.12
C THR A 467 -6.69 -9.30 -41.03
N GLN A 468 -6.42 -9.67 -39.78
CA GLN A 468 -7.31 -9.42 -38.64
C GLN A 468 -7.31 -7.94 -38.23
N VAL A 469 -6.14 -7.28 -38.25
CA VAL A 469 -6.00 -5.83 -38.04
C VAL A 469 -6.70 -5.06 -39.17
N THR A 470 -6.54 -5.45 -40.43
CA THR A 470 -7.19 -4.82 -41.58
C THR A 470 -8.69 -5.10 -41.63
N ALA A 471 -9.20 -6.22 -41.12
CA ALA A 471 -10.64 -6.48 -40.99
C ALA A 471 -11.29 -5.65 -39.87
N THR A 472 -10.60 -5.51 -38.72
CA THR A 472 -11.02 -4.67 -37.58
C THR A 472 -10.97 -3.18 -37.91
N ILE A 473 -9.94 -2.74 -38.64
CA ILE A 473 -9.81 -1.37 -39.15
C ILE A 473 -10.77 -1.19 -40.34
N GLY A 474 -10.95 -2.19 -41.20
CA GLY A 474 -11.63 -2.10 -42.48
C GLY A 474 -13.14 -1.91 -42.42
N SER A 475 -13.83 -2.34 -41.36
CA SER A 475 -15.30 -2.17 -41.31
C SER A 475 -15.75 -0.82 -40.73
N ASN A 476 -14.88 -0.09 -40.03
CA ASN A 476 -15.23 1.19 -39.38
C ASN A 476 -14.24 2.34 -39.65
N ALA A 477 -12.99 2.06 -40.07
CA ALA A 477 -12.03 3.10 -40.44
C ALA A 477 -12.14 3.51 -41.92
N ALA A 478 -12.79 2.72 -42.78
CA ALA A 478 -13.14 3.16 -44.13
C ALA A 478 -14.07 4.40 -44.13
N SER A 479 -14.78 4.66 -43.02
CA SER A 479 -15.54 5.90 -42.82
C SER A 479 -14.74 7.04 -42.16
N LEU A 480 -13.55 6.76 -41.65
CA LEU A 480 -12.64 7.76 -41.05
C LEU A 480 -11.48 8.15 -41.98
N CYS A 481 -11.13 7.31 -42.97
CA CYS A 481 -10.12 7.61 -44.00
C CYS A 481 -10.70 8.28 -45.26
N LEU A 482 -11.92 8.81 -45.21
CA LEU A 482 -12.57 9.51 -46.34
C LEU A 482 -12.97 10.97 -46.03
N LEU A 483 -12.26 11.63 -45.11
CA LEU A 483 -12.33 13.08 -44.94
C LEU A 483 -10.94 13.70 -45.02
#